data_AF-A0A0F9F8Y7-F1
#
_entry.id   AF-A0A0F9F8Y7-F1
#
_cell.length_a   1.000
_cell.length_b   1.000
_cell.length_c   1.000
_cell.angle_alpha   90.00
_cell.angle_beta   90.00
_cell.angle_gamma   90.00
#
_symmetry.space_group_name_H-M   'P 1'
#
loop_
_entity.id
_entity.type
_entity.pdbx_description
1 polymer ?
#
loop_
_entity_poly.entity_id
_entity_poly.type
_entity_poly.pdbx_seq_one_letter_code
_entity_poly.pdbx_strand_id
1 'polypeptide(L)'
;ALDRYRLLRRRGQVDDMTCDGDVRERASFLIQGARDVLATIEECVHSPYTPQGLYDIFRSGFLPVPQLMYCRDEFPDAVRWTTKVRNGRVDVYEDDKALLPRERMSDIHERIHSG
;
A
#
# COMPACT_ATOMS: atom_id res chain seq x y z
N ALA A 1 13.49 -11.05 -27.48
CA ALA A 1 12.92 -9.73 -27.14
C ALA A 1 13.94 -8.80 -26.45
N LEU A 2 14.66 -9.26 -25.41
CA LEU A 2 15.62 -8.44 -24.65
C LEU A 2 16.82 -7.92 -25.46
N ASP A 3 17.33 -8.66 -26.45
CA ASP A 3 18.50 -8.21 -27.22
C ASP A 3 18.20 -7.04 -28.16
N ARG A 4 16.98 -6.99 -28.71
CA ARG A 4 16.53 -5.82 -29.48
C ARG A 4 16.39 -4.59 -28.57
N TYR A 5 15.86 -4.74 -27.37
CA TYR A 5 15.77 -3.67 -26.37
C TYR A 5 17.17 -3.14 -25.97
N ARG A 6 18.12 -4.04 -25.70
CA ARG A 6 19.52 -3.66 -25.40
C ARG A 6 20.23 -3.01 -26.57
N LEU A 7 19.92 -3.41 -27.81
CA LEU A 7 20.45 -2.78 -29.02
C LEU A 7 19.89 -1.37 -29.21
N LEU A 8 18.59 -1.19 -29.03
CA LEU A 8 17.91 0.11 -29.10
C LEU A 8 18.43 1.06 -27.99
N ARG A 9 18.63 0.54 -26.77
CA ARG A 9 19.19 1.32 -25.64
C ARG A 9 20.61 1.79 -25.92
N ARG A 10 21.45 0.92 -26.50
CA ARG A 10 22.81 1.28 -26.93
C ARG A 10 22.83 2.31 -28.06
N ARG A 11 21.77 2.39 -28.86
CA ARG A 11 21.60 3.37 -29.95
C ARG A 11 20.95 4.69 -29.51
N GLY A 12 20.62 4.84 -28.22
CA GLY A 12 19.90 6.03 -27.72
C GLY A 12 18.45 6.12 -28.20
N GLN A 13 17.88 5.01 -28.68
CA GLN A 13 16.53 4.92 -29.26
C GLN A 13 15.52 4.29 -28.28
N VAL A 14 15.88 4.23 -27.00
CA VAL A 14 14.98 3.87 -25.90
C VAL A 14 14.85 5.10 -25.04
N ASP A 15 13.61 5.48 -24.74
CA ASP A 15 13.34 6.62 -23.87
C ASP A 15 14.08 6.48 -22.55
N ASP A 16 14.68 7.59 -22.11
CA ASP A 16 15.32 7.66 -20.81
C ASP A 16 14.26 7.65 -19.71
N MET A 17 13.91 6.44 -19.27
CA MET A 17 12.92 6.21 -18.21
C MET A 17 13.34 6.84 -16.87
N THR A 18 14.59 7.27 -16.70
CA THR A 18 15.07 7.95 -15.49
C THR A 18 14.38 9.30 -15.28
N CYS A 19 13.85 9.91 -16.34
CA CYS A 19 13.15 11.19 -16.33
C CYS A 19 11.65 11.08 -16.66
N ASP A 20 11.11 9.87 -16.75
CA ASP A 20 9.70 9.63 -17.07
C ASP A 20 8.78 10.21 -15.98
N GLY A 21 7.89 11.13 -16.38
CA GLY A 21 6.96 11.81 -15.48
C GLY A 21 6.00 10.84 -14.79
N ASP A 22 5.56 9.80 -15.49
CA ASP A 22 4.61 8.81 -14.99
C ASP A 22 5.26 7.87 -13.97
N VAL A 23 6.55 7.57 -14.15
CA VAL A 23 7.33 6.81 -13.14
C VAL A 23 7.48 7.65 -11.87
N ARG A 24 7.83 8.93 -11.99
CA ARG A 24 7.98 9.83 -10.84
C ARG A 24 6.66 10.02 -10.10
N GLU A 25 5.57 10.27 -10.81
CA GLU A 25 4.25 10.45 -10.19
C GLU A 25 3.82 9.21 -9.40
N ARG A 26 3.97 8.01 -9.98
CA ARG A 26 3.66 6.75 -9.28
C ARG A 26 4.53 6.53 -8.06
N ALA A 27 5.83 6.84 -8.14
CA ALA A 27 6.73 6.74 -7.00
C ALA A 27 6.31 7.72 -5.88
N SER A 28 6.02 8.97 -6.23
CA SER A 28 5.53 9.97 -5.28
C SER A 28 4.20 9.55 -4.63
N PHE A 29 3.27 8.98 -5.39
CA PHE A 29 2.02 8.44 -4.87
C PHE A 29 2.26 7.34 -3.83
N LEU A 30 3.15 6.38 -4.12
CA LEU A 30 3.49 5.30 -3.18
C LEU A 30 4.17 5.81 -1.91
N ILE A 31 5.12 6.74 -2.06
CA ILE A 31 5.84 7.34 -0.92
C ILE A 31 4.86 8.12 -0.04
N GLN A 32 3.97 8.91 -0.64
CA GLN A 32 2.99 9.67 0.12
C GLN A 32 2.01 8.72 0.84
N GLY A 33 1.51 7.70 0.16
CA GLY A 33 0.63 6.71 0.79
C GLY A 33 1.29 5.96 1.94
N ALA A 34 2.57 5.61 1.83
CA ALA A 34 3.32 5.00 2.92
C ALA A 34 3.48 5.94 4.12
N ARG A 35 3.71 7.25 3.87
CA ARG A 35 3.77 8.26 4.93
C ARG A 35 2.45 8.44 5.64
N ASP A 36 1.35 8.50 4.89
CA ASP A 36 0.01 8.61 5.46
C ASP A 36 -0.28 7.41 6.38
N VAL A 37 0.07 6.19 5.95
CA VAL A 37 -0.07 4.98 6.77
C VAL A 37 0.78 5.03 8.04
N LEU A 38 2.06 5.39 7.92
CA LEU A 38 2.97 5.45 9.07
C LEU A 38 2.54 6.50 10.09
N ALA A 39 2.14 7.69 9.62
CA ALA A 39 1.67 8.76 10.50
C ALA A 39 0.46 8.31 11.32
N THR A 40 -0.55 7.71 10.68
CA THR A 40 -1.74 7.23 11.39
C THR A 40 -1.43 6.07 12.34
N ILE A 41 -0.50 5.18 11.98
CA ILE A 41 -0.01 4.13 12.91
C ILE A 41 0.61 4.75 14.16
N GLU A 42 1.51 5.73 13.99
CA GLU A 42 2.22 6.38 15.09
C GLU A 42 1.29 7.20 15.99
N GLU A 43 0.18 7.71 15.43
CA GLU A 43 -0.88 8.40 16.18
C GLU A 43 -1.77 7.42 16.97
N CYS A 44 -2.12 6.28 16.39
CA CYS A 44 -3.15 5.39 16.93
C CYS A 44 -2.60 4.22 17.78
N VAL A 45 -1.39 3.74 17.49
CA VAL A 45 -0.85 2.52 18.09
C VAL A 45 0.26 2.85 19.08
N HIS A 46 0.12 2.36 20.32
CA HIS A 46 1.17 2.51 21.32
C HIS A 46 2.38 1.63 21.00
N SER A 47 3.58 2.21 21.03
CA SER A 47 4.85 1.50 20.79
C SER A 47 4.84 0.67 19.48
N PRO A 48 4.59 1.30 18.31
CA PRO A 48 4.29 0.61 17.05
C PRO A 48 5.42 -0.28 16.52
N TYR A 49 6.66 0.02 16.93
CA TYR A 49 7.87 -0.71 16.51
C TYR A 49 8.27 -1.86 17.46
N THR A 50 7.30 -2.42 18.19
CA THR A 50 7.47 -3.60 19.05
C THR A 50 6.70 -4.80 18.50
N PRO A 51 6.96 -6.04 18.95
CA PRO A 51 6.14 -7.19 18.55
C PRO A 51 4.65 -6.99 18.84
N GLN A 52 4.32 -6.41 20.00
CA GLN A 52 2.94 -6.09 20.36
C GLN A 52 2.37 -4.98 19.45
N GLY A 53 3.12 -3.93 19.19
CA GLY A 53 2.70 -2.86 18.27
C GLY A 53 2.43 -3.39 16.86
N LEU A 54 3.29 -4.27 16.33
CA LEU A 54 3.06 -4.93 15.05
C LEU A 54 1.78 -5.77 15.06
N TYR A 55 1.52 -6.51 16.13
CA TYR A 55 0.29 -7.27 16.31
C TYR A 55 -0.95 -6.35 16.27
N ASP A 56 -0.91 -5.23 17.00
CA ASP A 56 -2.02 -4.27 17.08
C ASP A 56 -2.26 -3.56 15.75
N ILE A 57 -1.19 -3.21 15.02
CA ILE A 57 -1.24 -2.68 13.65
C ILE A 57 -1.96 -3.67 12.73
N PHE A 58 -1.60 -4.96 12.82
CA PHE A 58 -2.18 -6.02 12.01
C PHE A 58 -3.67 -6.21 12.32
N ARG A 59 -3.99 -6.35 13.61
CA ARG A 59 -5.34 -6.53 14.12
C ARG A 59 -6.27 -5.36 13.77
N SER A 60 -5.75 -4.14 13.71
CA SER A 60 -6.54 -2.94 13.35
C SER A 60 -6.72 -2.74 11.84
N GLY A 61 -6.12 -3.60 11.01
CA GLY A 61 -6.31 -3.60 9.55
C GLY A 61 -5.50 -2.54 8.79
N PHE A 62 -4.46 -1.95 9.40
CA PHE A 62 -3.55 -1.01 8.71
C PHE A 62 -2.84 -1.67 7.51
N LEU A 63 -2.52 -2.95 7.64
CA LEU A 63 -1.87 -3.75 6.61
C LEU A 63 -2.91 -4.67 5.92
N PRO A 64 -3.23 -4.44 4.63
CA PRO A 64 -4.22 -5.24 3.94
C PRO A 64 -3.61 -6.57 3.51
N VAL A 65 -4.13 -7.67 4.05
CA VAL A 65 -3.64 -9.04 3.78
C VAL A 65 -4.78 -10.00 3.42
N PRO A 66 -5.56 -9.74 2.36
CA PRO A 66 -6.72 -10.58 2.00
C PRO A 66 -6.38 -12.06 1.75
N GLN A 67 -5.15 -12.31 1.32
CA GLN A 67 -4.64 -13.65 1.00
C GLN A 67 -4.07 -14.39 2.22
N LEU A 68 -4.25 -13.86 3.43
CA LEU A 68 -3.84 -14.55 4.65
C LEU A 68 -4.56 -15.90 4.75
N MET A 69 -3.80 -17.00 4.79
CA MET A 69 -4.34 -18.36 4.78
C MET A 69 -4.66 -18.88 6.18
N TYR A 70 -3.88 -18.48 7.19
CA TYR A 70 -4.01 -18.93 8.57
C TYR A 70 -4.34 -17.74 9.49
N CYS A 71 -5.01 -17.98 10.61
CA CYS A 71 -5.39 -16.93 11.57
C CYS A 71 -6.31 -15.84 10.99
N ARG A 72 -7.13 -16.16 9.98
CA ARG A 72 -8.06 -15.18 9.38
C ARG A 72 -9.07 -14.63 10.40
N ASP A 73 -9.55 -15.50 11.28
CA ASP A 73 -10.51 -15.15 12.33
C ASP A 73 -9.92 -14.23 13.40
N GLU A 74 -8.59 -14.23 13.54
CA GLU A 74 -7.86 -13.36 14.47
C GLU A 74 -7.67 -11.94 13.90
N PHE A 75 -7.63 -11.81 12.57
CA PHE A 75 -7.35 -10.57 11.87
C PHE A 75 -8.46 -10.18 10.88
N PRO A 76 -9.73 -10.07 11.32
CA PRO A 76 -10.86 -9.79 10.43
C PRO A 76 -10.69 -8.47 9.65
N ASP A 77 -10.13 -7.46 10.31
CA ASP A 77 -9.92 -6.12 9.75
C ASP A 77 -8.79 -6.08 8.71
N ALA A 78 -7.84 -7.01 8.78
CA ALA A 78 -6.74 -7.11 7.85
C ALA A 78 -7.13 -7.87 6.58
N VAL A 79 -8.01 -8.88 6.71
CA VAL A 79 -8.41 -9.76 5.60
C VAL A 79 -9.62 -9.27 4.82
N ARG A 80 -10.44 -8.36 5.38
CA ARG A 80 -11.65 -7.85 4.70
C ARG A 80 -11.37 -7.00 3.46
N TRP A 81 -10.17 -6.42 3.35
CA TRP A 81 -9.82 -5.52 2.27
C TRP A 81 -9.76 -6.26 0.93
N THR A 82 -10.44 -5.74 -0.09
CA THR A 82 -10.23 -6.24 -1.46
C THR A 82 -9.00 -5.55 -2.04
N THR A 83 -8.04 -6.31 -2.59
CA THR A 83 -6.87 -5.72 -3.26
C THR A 83 -6.76 -6.17 -4.72
N LYS A 84 -6.30 -5.26 -5.60
CA LYS A 84 -6.02 -5.56 -7.01
C LYS A 84 -4.67 -4.98 -7.41
N VAL A 85 -3.92 -5.71 -8.24
CA VAL A 85 -2.66 -5.21 -8.82
C VAL A 85 -2.97 -4.33 -10.02
N ARG A 86 -2.45 -3.10 -10.05
CA ARG A 86 -2.65 -2.14 -11.15
C ARG A 86 -1.34 -1.39 -11.39
N ASN A 87 -0.83 -1.32 -12.62
CA ASN A 87 0.38 -0.57 -12.96
C ASN A 87 1.61 -0.84 -12.06
N GLY A 88 1.75 -2.06 -11.53
CA GLY A 88 2.83 -2.45 -10.62
C GLY A 88 2.64 -2.09 -9.14
N ARG A 89 1.51 -1.47 -8.77
CA ARG A 89 1.11 -1.23 -7.37
C ARG A 89 -0.02 -2.16 -6.94
N VAL A 90 -0.17 -2.32 -5.62
CA VAL A 90 -1.31 -3.00 -4.99
C VAL A 90 -2.24 -1.94 -4.44
N ASP A 91 -3.45 -1.86 -4.99
CA ASP A 91 -4.48 -0.91 -4.57
C ASP A 91 -5.55 -1.64 -3.74
N VAL A 92 -6.10 -0.96 -2.73
CA VAL A 92 -7.26 -1.40 -1.96
C VAL A 92 -8.54 -0.91 -2.65
N TYR A 93 -9.58 -1.73 -2.63
CA TYR A 93 -10.89 -1.42 -3.21
C TYR A 93 -11.99 -1.58 -2.18
N GLU A 94 -12.98 -0.70 -2.29
CA GLU A 94 -14.25 -0.75 -1.57
C GLU A 94 -15.36 -0.38 -2.57
N ASP A 95 -16.43 -1.18 -2.63
CA ASP A 95 -17.53 -1.02 -3.61
C ASP A 95 -17.05 -0.81 -5.06
N ASP A 96 -16.05 -1.59 -5.48
CA ASP A 96 -15.38 -1.52 -6.80
C ASP A 96 -14.65 -0.20 -7.12
N LYS A 97 -14.52 0.70 -6.15
CA LYS A 97 -13.73 1.93 -6.26
C LYS A 97 -12.38 1.75 -5.58
N ALA A 98 -11.33 2.28 -6.20
CA ALA A 98 -10.01 2.30 -5.58
C ALA A 98 -10.03 3.28 -4.40
N LEU A 99 -9.72 2.78 -3.21
CA LEU A 99 -9.63 3.56 -1.99
C LEU A 99 -8.21 4.10 -1.85
N LEU A 100 -8.07 5.42 -1.71
CA LEU A 100 -6.76 6.04 -1.53
C LEU A 100 -6.18 5.69 -0.15
N PRO A 101 -4.85 5.59 -0.01
CA PRO A 101 -4.23 5.32 1.29
C PRO A 101 -4.71 6.25 2.40
N ARG A 102 -4.83 7.56 2.10
CA ARG A 102 -5.31 8.56 3.05
C ARG A 102 -6.76 8.33 3.49
N GLU A 103 -7.65 8.03 2.56
CA GLU A 103 -9.07 7.75 2.85
C GLU A 103 -9.17 6.53 3.78
N ARG A 104 -8.45 5.45 3.43
CA ARG A 104 -8.38 4.25 4.25
C ARG A 104 -7.84 4.53 5.66
N MET A 105 -6.88 5.44 5.81
CA MET A 105 -6.35 5.81 7.12
C MET A 105 -7.37 6.59 7.94
N SER A 106 -8.15 7.48 7.32
CA SER A 106 -9.28 8.14 7.99
C SER A 106 -10.29 7.11 8.52
N ASP A 107 -10.67 6.12 7.72
CA ASP A 107 -11.62 5.09 8.13
C ASP A 107 -11.11 4.22 9.29
N ILE A 108 -9.81 3.90 9.29
CA ILE A 108 -9.17 3.14 10.38
C ILE A 108 -9.10 3.99 11.64
N HIS A 109 -8.65 5.25 11.52
CA HIS A 109 -8.57 6.18 12.64
C HIS A 109 -9.93 6.37 13.32
N GLU A 110 -10.99 6.59 12.53
CA GLU A 110 -12.36 6.73 13.06
C GLU A 110 -12.84 5.48 13.79
N ARG A 111 -12.58 4.28 13.25
CA ARG A 111 -12.94 3.01 13.92
C ARG A 111 -12.24 2.82 15.25
N ILE A 112 -10.95 3.18 15.34
CA ILE A 112 -10.19 3.05 16.58
C ILE A 112 -10.72 3.99 17.67
N HIS A 113 -11.18 5.19 17.30
CA HIS A 113 -11.66 6.19 18.26
C HIS A 113 -13.17 6.14 18.55
N SER A 114 -13.95 5.42 17.73
CA SER A 114 -15.39 5.24 17.92
C SER A 114 -15.76 3.94 18.64
N GLY A 115 -14.78 3.09 18.94
CA GLY A 115 -14.93 1.77 19.59
C GLY A 115 -14.75 1.78 21.10
#